data_AF-A0A165ZZU9-F1
#
_entry.id   AF-A0A165ZZU9-F1
#
_cell.length_a   1.000
_cell.length_b   1.000
_cell.length_c   1.000
_cell.angle_alpha   90.00
_cell.angle_beta   90.00
_cell.angle_gamma   90.00
#
_symmetry.space_group_name_H-M   'P 1'
#
loop_
_entity.id
_entity.type
_entity.pdbx_description
1 polymer ?
#
loop_
_entity_poly.entity_id
_entity_poly.type
_entity_poly.pdbx_seq_one_letter_code
_entity_poly.pdbx_strand_id
1 'polypeptide(L)'
;GSDWEDPRAIEAIADLMPSMSNLRPVLVRGLIKARDNWKKFSDDFAPGSQIDLLTAVERVLGYMPPENDDNESLLGQFRLFTRQYPNALARTFTAGVTYAHNDTEAFSERYLTADAIQTYIMQLARKQDASGEAKKFRLALLKHEAEKARVTQEKRTIRDTAKREERDRLMELVVVVDKADVRAPGMTKKKLCEQLNWHKVIREDKKVPALSKFNKAALEGLLCDALDRMAM
;
A
#
# COMPACT_ATOMS: atom_id res chain seq x y z
N GLY A 1 29.40 -6.29 -20.70
CA GLY A 1 28.17 -5.62 -20.25
C GLY A 1 27.93 -4.49 -21.20
N SER A 2 26.72 -4.40 -21.74
CA SER A 2 26.27 -3.28 -22.55
C SER A 2 26.02 -2.06 -21.67
N ASP A 3 25.74 -0.92 -22.27
CA ASP A 3 25.31 0.28 -21.55
C ASP A 3 24.01 -0.01 -20.77
N TRP A 4 23.83 0.69 -19.65
CA TRP A 4 22.60 0.61 -18.87
C TRP A 4 21.42 1.15 -19.70
N GLU A 5 20.27 0.47 -19.65
CA GLU A 5 19.06 0.90 -20.37
C GLU A 5 18.57 2.29 -19.92
N ASP A 6 18.77 2.64 -18.65
CA ASP A 6 18.55 4.00 -18.14
C ASP A 6 19.74 4.45 -17.27
N PRO A 7 20.73 5.15 -17.85
CA PRO A 7 21.87 5.67 -17.11
C PRO A 7 21.48 6.64 -15.99
N ARG A 8 20.38 7.39 -16.16
CA ARG A 8 19.92 8.38 -15.17
C ARG A 8 19.42 7.72 -13.90
N ALA A 9 18.83 6.53 -14.02
CA ALA A 9 18.40 5.76 -12.85
C ALA A 9 19.61 5.33 -12.02
N ILE A 10 20.72 4.93 -12.68
CA ILE A 10 21.96 4.54 -12.01
C ILE A 10 22.61 5.75 -11.33
N GLU A 11 22.65 6.91 -12.00
CA GLU A 11 23.14 8.17 -11.41
C GLU A 11 22.33 8.59 -10.18
N ALA A 12 21.00 8.57 -10.27
CA ALA A 12 20.13 8.91 -9.15
C ALA A 12 20.32 7.96 -7.95
N ILE A 13 20.53 6.66 -8.21
CA ILE A 13 20.87 5.70 -7.15
C ILE A 13 22.23 6.03 -6.54
N ALA A 14 23.23 6.35 -7.35
CA ALA A 14 24.57 6.72 -6.88
C ALA A 14 24.54 7.98 -6.00
N ASP A 15 23.73 8.97 -6.34
CA ASP A 15 23.53 10.18 -5.54
C ASP A 15 22.85 9.89 -4.19
N LEU A 16 21.92 8.92 -4.15
CA LEU A 16 21.19 8.54 -2.94
C LEU A 16 21.96 7.57 -2.05
N MET A 17 22.90 6.79 -2.60
CA MET A 17 23.68 5.78 -1.89
C MET A 17 24.33 6.29 -0.58
N PRO A 18 24.95 7.48 -0.52
CA PRO A 18 25.55 7.99 0.72
C PRO A 18 24.55 8.18 1.87
N SER A 19 23.28 8.44 1.55
CA SER A 19 22.20 8.62 2.54
C SER A 19 21.58 7.30 3.01
N MET A 20 21.94 6.18 2.38
CA MET A 20 21.37 4.85 2.63
C MET A 20 22.44 3.88 3.16
N SER A 21 22.75 3.98 4.45
CA SER A 21 23.82 3.20 5.12
C SER A 21 23.72 1.68 4.93
N ASN A 22 22.52 1.14 4.72
CA ASN A 22 22.29 -0.29 4.56
C ASN A 22 22.09 -0.75 3.10
N LEU A 23 22.11 0.15 2.12
CA LEU A 23 21.81 -0.20 0.73
C LEU A 23 22.82 -1.22 0.18
N ARG A 24 24.12 -0.97 0.36
CA ARG A 24 25.18 -1.87 -0.11
C ARG A 24 25.09 -3.29 0.47
N PRO A 25 25.04 -3.49 1.81
CA PRO A 25 24.95 -4.86 2.36
C PRO A 25 23.65 -5.57 1.97
N VAL A 26 22.52 -4.86 1.89
CA VAL A 26 21.23 -5.46 1.45
C VAL A 26 21.29 -5.85 -0.03
N LEU A 27 21.78 -4.96 -0.89
CA LEU A 27 21.90 -5.21 -2.33
C LEU A 27 22.82 -6.40 -2.61
N VAL A 28 24.00 -6.44 -2.00
CA VAL A 28 24.95 -7.55 -2.16
C VAL A 28 24.33 -8.87 -1.71
N ARG A 29 23.64 -8.90 -0.56
CA ARG A 29 22.97 -10.12 -0.08
C ARG A 29 21.84 -10.56 -1.01
N GLY A 30 21.07 -9.60 -1.54
CA GLY A 30 20.04 -9.84 -2.56
C GLY A 30 20.63 -10.46 -3.82
N LEU A 31 21.71 -9.88 -4.36
CA LEU A 31 22.37 -10.37 -5.56
C LEU A 31 23.02 -11.75 -5.38
N ILE A 32 23.62 -12.02 -4.23
CA ILE A 32 24.15 -13.37 -3.91
C ILE A 32 23.01 -14.39 -3.94
N LYS A 33 21.90 -14.09 -3.27
CA LYS A 33 20.75 -15.01 -3.21
C LYS A 33 20.06 -15.16 -4.56
N ALA A 34 19.97 -14.08 -5.33
CA ALA A 34 19.47 -14.10 -6.70
C ALA A 34 20.35 -15.01 -7.58
N ARG A 35 21.67 -14.87 -7.52
CA ARG A 35 22.63 -15.76 -8.21
C ARG A 35 22.45 -17.22 -7.82
N ASP A 36 22.34 -17.50 -6.52
CA ASP A 36 22.20 -18.88 -6.03
C ASP A 36 20.89 -19.53 -6.48
N ASN A 37 19.80 -18.75 -6.53
CA ASN A 37 18.53 -19.20 -7.10
C ASN A 37 18.58 -19.30 -8.63
N TRP A 38 19.28 -18.39 -9.30
CA TRP A 38 19.43 -18.40 -10.75
C TRP A 38 20.12 -19.67 -11.23
N LYS A 39 21.11 -20.18 -10.47
CA LYS A 39 21.73 -21.48 -10.76
C LYS A 39 20.72 -22.63 -10.75
N LYS A 40 19.90 -22.70 -9.70
CA LYS A 40 18.84 -23.74 -9.59
C LYS A 40 17.85 -23.63 -10.74
N PHE A 41 17.42 -22.41 -11.04
CA PHE A 41 16.52 -22.14 -12.15
C PHE A 41 17.17 -22.56 -13.48
N SER A 42 18.44 -22.21 -13.74
CA SER A 42 19.11 -22.62 -14.98
C SER A 42 19.31 -24.12 -15.11
N ASP A 43 19.48 -24.84 -13.99
CA ASP A 43 19.60 -26.30 -13.99
C ASP A 43 18.29 -26.95 -14.47
N ASP A 44 17.12 -26.37 -14.13
CA ASP A 44 15.81 -26.84 -14.59
C ASP A 44 15.62 -26.68 -16.12
N PHE A 45 16.40 -25.82 -16.78
CA PHE A 45 16.38 -25.61 -18.24
C PHE A 45 17.65 -26.14 -18.95
N ALA A 46 18.51 -26.87 -18.25
CA ALA A 46 19.70 -27.45 -18.85
C ALA A 46 19.35 -28.52 -19.89
N PRO A 47 20.21 -28.78 -20.90
CA PRO A 47 19.98 -29.85 -21.86
C PRO A 47 19.75 -31.21 -21.17
N GLY A 48 18.66 -31.90 -21.53
CA GLY A 48 18.23 -33.15 -20.91
C GLY A 48 17.47 -32.99 -19.58
N SER A 49 17.17 -31.77 -19.14
CA SER A 49 16.25 -31.54 -18.03
C SER A 49 14.82 -31.94 -18.39
N GLN A 50 13.94 -32.06 -17.39
CA GLN A 50 12.52 -32.34 -17.65
C GLN A 50 11.87 -31.29 -18.55
N ILE A 51 12.25 -30.01 -18.41
CA ILE A 51 11.72 -28.93 -19.25
C ILE A 51 12.26 -29.01 -20.68
N ASP A 52 13.55 -29.34 -20.85
CA ASP A 52 14.15 -29.51 -22.17
C ASP A 52 13.58 -30.73 -22.93
N LEU A 53 13.20 -31.77 -22.19
CA LEU A 53 12.58 -32.98 -22.75
C LEU A 53 11.08 -32.83 -23.05
N LEU A 54 10.45 -31.71 -22.69
CA LEU A 54 9.03 -31.48 -23.00
C LEU A 54 8.82 -31.46 -24.52
N THR A 55 7.82 -32.22 -24.96
CA THR A 55 7.32 -32.18 -26.33
C THR A 55 6.71 -30.81 -26.65
N ALA A 56 6.56 -30.52 -27.94
CA ALA A 56 5.92 -29.27 -28.38
C ALA A 56 4.51 -29.09 -27.77
N VAL A 57 3.77 -30.19 -27.61
CA VAL A 57 2.43 -30.16 -26.99
C VAL A 57 2.51 -29.86 -25.50
N GLU A 58 3.41 -30.51 -24.77
CA GLU A 58 3.57 -30.28 -23.33
C GLU A 58 4.09 -28.87 -23.02
N ARG A 59 4.94 -28.29 -23.88
CA ARG A 59 5.38 -26.88 -23.72
C ARG A 59 4.23 -25.90 -23.88
N VAL A 60 3.29 -26.17 -24.80
CA VAL A 60 2.08 -25.34 -24.96
C VAL A 60 1.14 -25.51 -23.77
N LEU A 61 0.98 -26.73 -23.26
CA LEU A 61 0.16 -27.01 -22.07
C LEU A 61 0.75 -26.45 -20.77
N GLY A 62 2.08 -26.45 -20.65
CA GLY A 62 2.82 -25.94 -19.49
C GLY A 62 3.16 -24.46 -19.57
N TYR A 63 2.77 -23.77 -20.64
CA TYR A 63 3.01 -22.33 -20.78
C TYR A 63 2.24 -21.56 -19.71
N MET A 64 2.96 -20.73 -18.95
CA MET A 64 2.39 -19.77 -18.01
C MET A 64 2.79 -18.35 -18.45
N PRO A 65 1.84 -17.40 -18.54
CA PRO A 65 2.16 -16.02 -18.87
C PRO A 65 3.18 -15.42 -17.89
N PRO A 66 4.13 -14.61 -18.39
CA PRO A 66 5.14 -13.97 -17.55
C PRO A 66 4.56 -12.82 -16.70
N GLU A 67 3.39 -12.29 -17.03
CA GLU A 67 2.71 -11.28 -16.22
C GLU A 67 2.09 -11.87 -14.95
N ASN A 68 2.49 -11.33 -13.80
CA ASN A 68 1.93 -11.74 -12.50
C ASN A 68 0.41 -11.49 -12.38
N ASP A 69 -0.16 -10.63 -13.23
CA ASP A 69 -1.60 -10.34 -13.24
C ASP A 69 -2.43 -11.55 -13.70
N ASP A 70 -1.93 -12.32 -14.68
CA ASP A 70 -2.55 -13.59 -15.09
C ASP A 70 -2.33 -14.67 -14.02
N ASN A 71 -1.24 -14.55 -13.25
CA ASN A 71 -0.89 -15.46 -12.14
C ASN A 71 -1.66 -15.15 -10.84
N GLU A 72 -2.23 -13.95 -10.68
CA GLU A 72 -3.19 -13.64 -9.60
C GLU A 72 -4.52 -14.40 -9.78
N SER A 73 -4.81 -14.89 -10.99
CA SER A 73 -5.89 -15.82 -11.31
C SER A 73 -7.22 -15.46 -10.60
N LEU A 74 -7.85 -16.42 -9.92
CA LEU A 74 -9.10 -16.23 -9.19
C LEU A 74 -9.00 -15.24 -8.03
N LEU A 75 -7.83 -15.04 -7.43
CA LEU A 75 -7.66 -14.11 -6.32
C LEU A 75 -7.70 -12.66 -6.81
N GLY A 76 -7.03 -12.36 -7.92
CA GLY A 76 -7.09 -11.05 -8.57
C GLY A 76 -8.52 -10.70 -8.97
N GLN A 77 -9.22 -11.65 -9.60
CA GLN A 77 -10.64 -11.49 -9.95
C GLN A 77 -11.53 -11.31 -8.71
N PHE A 78 -11.29 -12.07 -7.63
CA PHE A 78 -12.04 -11.93 -6.38
C PHE A 78 -11.86 -10.56 -5.73
N ARG A 79 -10.63 -10.01 -5.76
CA ARG A 79 -10.33 -8.67 -5.26
C ARG A 79 -11.11 -7.61 -6.05
N LEU A 80 -11.10 -7.69 -7.38
CA LEU A 80 -11.86 -6.79 -8.25
C LEU A 80 -13.36 -6.92 -8.00
N PHE A 81 -13.87 -8.14 -7.90
CA PHE A 81 -15.27 -8.43 -7.59
C PHE A 81 -15.68 -7.83 -6.25
N THR A 82 -14.91 -8.04 -5.19
CA THR A 82 -15.21 -7.49 -3.85
C THR A 82 -15.17 -5.97 -3.84
N ARG A 83 -14.28 -5.36 -4.65
CA ARG A 83 -14.23 -3.91 -4.80
C ARG A 83 -15.48 -3.36 -5.48
N GLN A 84 -15.97 -4.03 -6.52
CA GLN A 84 -17.16 -3.61 -7.27
C GLN A 84 -18.47 -3.95 -6.53
N TYR A 85 -18.50 -5.08 -5.83
CA TYR A 85 -19.65 -5.63 -5.12
C TYR A 85 -19.29 -5.91 -3.64
N PRO A 86 -19.09 -4.88 -2.82
CA PRO A 86 -18.62 -5.03 -1.44
C PRO A 86 -19.61 -5.78 -0.53
N ASN A 87 -20.89 -5.80 -0.92
CA ASN A 87 -21.95 -6.51 -0.20
C ASN A 87 -22.18 -7.95 -0.72
N ALA A 88 -21.45 -8.38 -1.75
CA ALA A 88 -21.62 -9.72 -2.30
C ALA A 88 -20.94 -10.77 -1.41
N LEU A 89 -21.53 -11.97 -1.40
CA LEU A 89 -20.96 -13.11 -0.71
C LEU A 89 -19.80 -13.69 -1.52
N ALA A 90 -18.81 -14.25 -0.83
CA ALA A 90 -17.75 -15.03 -1.48
C ALA A 90 -18.34 -16.17 -2.35
N ARG A 91 -19.41 -16.80 -1.87
CA ARG A 91 -20.16 -17.82 -2.63
C ARG A 91 -20.72 -17.30 -3.96
N THR A 92 -21.14 -16.03 -4.03
CA THR A 92 -21.63 -15.43 -5.28
C THR A 92 -20.52 -15.37 -6.32
N PHE A 93 -19.31 -14.97 -5.90
CA PHE A 93 -18.14 -14.99 -6.78
C PHE A 93 -17.81 -16.41 -7.24
N THR A 94 -17.62 -17.35 -6.30
CA THR A 94 -17.26 -18.73 -6.64
C THR A 94 -18.33 -19.37 -7.53
N ALA A 95 -19.61 -19.15 -7.25
CA ALA A 95 -20.69 -19.66 -8.09
C ALA A 95 -20.64 -19.09 -9.51
N GLY A 96 -20.39 -17.80 -9.68
CA GLY A 96 -20.25 -17.18 -11.01
C GLY A 96 -19.05 -17.71 -11.79
N VAL A 97 -17.90 -17.85 -11.13
CA VAL A 97 -16.69 -18.42 -11.73
C VAL A 97 -16.93 -19.87 -12.15
N THR A 98 -17.48 -20.70 -11.27
CA THR A 98 -17.76 -22.11 -11.58
C THR A 98 -18.82 -22.25 -12.67
N TYR A 99 -19.83 -21.37 -12.66
CA TYR A 99 -20.88 -21.33 -13.69
C TYR A 99 -20.28 -21.12 -15.08
N ALA A 100 -19.39 -20.12 -15.21
CA ALA A 100 -18.70 -19.81 -16.45
C ALA A 100 -17.69 -20.91 -16.85
N HIS A 101 -16.91 -21.40 -15.90
CA HIS A 101 -15.87 -22.41 -16.17
C HIS A 101 -16.45 -23.74 -16.66
N ASN A 102 -17.58 -24.16 -16.10
CA ASN A 102 -18.21 -25.44 -16.43
C ASN A 102 -19.21 -25.37 -17.60
N ASP A 103 -19.36 -24.20 -18.25
CA ASP A 103 -20.41 -23.95 -19.24
C ASP A 103 -21.80 -24.40 -18.73
N THR A 104 -22.10 -23.99 -17.50
CA THR A 104 -23.32 -24.42 -16.80
C THR A 104 -24.57 -23.93 -17.53
N GLU A 105 -24.46 -22.85 -18.29
CA GLU A 105 -25.53 -22.32 -19.14
C GLU A 105 -25.94 -23.34 -20.21
N ALA A 106 -25.01 -23.78 -21.06
CA ALA A 106 -25.30 -24.75 -22.11
C ALA A 106 -25.78 -26.10 -21.52
N PHE A 107 -25.21 -26.53 -20.39
CA PHE A 107 -25.71 -27.70 -19.67
C PHE A 107 -27.16 -27.52 -19.21
N SER A 108 -27.48 -26.36 -18.64
CA SER A 108 -28.83 -26.07 -18.12
C SER A 108 -29.89 -26.03 -19.22
N GLU A 109 -29.57 -25.38 -20.34
CA GLU A 109 -30.46 -25.29 -21.51
C GLU A 109 -30.73 -26.66 -22.13
N ARG A 110 -29.75 -27.56 -22.09
CA ARG A 110 -29.87 -28.89 -22.69
C ARG A 110 -30.58 -29.90 -21.79
N TYR A 111 -30.28 -29.89 -20.49
CA TYR A 111 -30.63 -31.00 -19.60
C TYR A 111 -31.63 -30.63 -18.50
N LEU A 112 -31.81 -29.35 -18.19
CA LEU A 112 -32.63 -28.91 -17.06
C LEU A 112 -34.00 -28.35 -17.48
N THR A 113 -34.46 -28.59 -18.71
CA THR A 113 -35.70 -28.01 -19.25
C THR A 113 -37.00 -28.60 -18.69
N ALA A 114 -36.94 -29.79 -18.10
CA ALA A 114 -38.12 -30.45 -17.54
C ALA A 114 -38.66 -29.71 -16.30
N ASP A 115 -39.97 -29.50 -16.25
CA ASP A 115 -40.64 -28.74 -15.19
C ASP A 115 -40.41 -29.29 -13.78
N ALA A 116 -40.33 -30.62 -13.64
CA ALA A 116 -40.01 -31.28 -12.37
C ALA A 116 -38.59 -30.95 -11.88
N ILE A 117 -37.62 -30.84 -12.79
CA ILE A 117 -36.23 -30.49 -12.48
C ILE A 117 -36.15 -29.01 -12.11
N GLN A 118 -36.80 -28.13 -12.87
CA GLN A 118 -36.88 -26.70 -12.55
C GLN A 118 -37.52 -26.46 -11.18
N THR A 119 -38.64 -27.14 -10.90
CA THR A 119 -39.30 -27.08 -9.59
C THR A 119 -38.37 -27.53 -8.46
N TYR A 120 -37.61 -28.60 -8.66
CA TYR A 120 -36.63 -29.08 -7.69
C TYR A 120 -35.50 -28.06 -7.44
N ILE A 121 -34.94 -27.47 -8.50
CA ILE A 121 -33.90 -26.43 -8.40
C ILE A 121 -34.43 -25.21 -7.65
N MET A 122 -35.66 -24.76 -7.94
CA MET A 122 -36.30 -23.66 -7.21
C MET A 122 -36.47 -23.97 -5.72
N GLN A 123 -36.81 -25.22 -5.36
CA GLN A 123 -36.87 -25.63 -3.96
C GLN A 123 -35.50 -25.59 -3.28
N LEU A 124 -34.43 -26.03 -3.96
CA LEU A 124 -33.07 -25.94 -3.45
C LEU A 124 -32.63 -24.49 -3.23
N ALA A 125 -32.91 -23.60 -4.19
CA ALA A 125 -32.63 -22.18 -4.07
C ALA A 125 -33.34 -21.56 -2.85
N ARG A 126 -34.64 -21.86 -2.68
CA ARG A 126 -35.41 -21.39 -1.50
C ARG A 126 -34.85 -21.91 -0.18
N LYS A 127 -34.43 -23.18 -0.10
CA LYS A 127 -33.79 -23.73 1.10
C LYS A 127 -32.47 -23.02 1.39
N GLN A 128 -31.70 -22.69 0.35
CA GLN A 128 -30.45 -21.97 0.50
C GLN A 128 -30.66 -20.52 0.94
N ASP A 129 -31.66 -19.82 0.41
CA ASP A 129 -32.01 -18.48 0.86
C ASP A 129 -32.52 -18.47 2.31
N ALA A 130 -33.30 -19.50 2.67
CA ALA A 130 -33.78 -19.70 4.03
C ALA A 130 -32.66 -20.03 5.06
N SER A 131 -31.46 -20.40 4.61
CA SER A 131 -30.32 -20.68 5.51
C SER A 131 -29.86 -19.45 6.31
N GLY A 132 -30.21 -18.24 5.85
CA GLY A 132 -29.84 -16.99 6.50
C GLY A 132 -28.34 -16.65 6.43
N GLU A 133 -27.55 -17.36 5.62
CA GLU A 133 -26.11 -17.11 5.43
C GLU A 133 -25.85 -15.66 5.01
N ALA A 134 -26.62 -15.14 4.04
CA ALA A 134 -26.53 -13.75 3.59
C ALA A 134 -26.79 -12.75 4.73
N LYS A 135 -27.79 -13.05 5.59
CA LYS A 135 -28.11 -12.21 6.76
C LYS A 135 -26.97 -12.23 7.78
N LYS A 136 -26.37 -13.39 8.04
CA LYS A 136 -25.22 -13.54 8.95
C LYS A 136 -24.01 -12.75 8.43
N PHE A 137 -23.70 -12.89 7.13
CA PHE A 137 -22.61 -12.14 6.50
C PHE A 137 -22.83 -10.64 6.58
N ARG A 138 -24.02 -10.16 6.22
CA ARG A 138 -24.34 -8.72 6.27
C ARG A 138 -24.24 -8.16 7.69
N LEU A 139 -24.68 -8.92 8.69
CA LEU A 139 -24.52 -8.53 10.09
C LEU A 139 -23.03 -8.44 10.49
N ALA A 140 -22.21 -9.39 10.07
CA ALA A 140 -20.77 -9.38 10.33
C ALA A 140 -20.08 -8.19 9.64
N LEU A 141 -20.45 -7.91 8.38
CA LEU A 141 -19.95 -6.77 7.62
C LEU A 141 -20.28 -5.44 8.32
N LEU A 142 -21.54 -5.26 8.73
CA LEU A 142 -21.97 -4.05 9.45
C LEU A 142 -21.23 -3.88 10.78
N LYS A 143 -21.01 -4.96 11.53
CA LYS A 143 -20.22 -4.91 12.78
C LYS A 143 -18.79 -4.48 12.52
N HIS A 144 -18.16 -5.03 11.49
CA HIS A 144 -16.79 -4.70 11.12
C HIS A 144 -16.67 -3.23 10.64
N GLU A 145 -17.62 -2.77 9.82
CA GLU A 145 -17.65 -1.37 9.36
C GLU A 145 -17.87 -0.39 10.51
N ALA A 146 -18.78 -0.71 11.45
CA ALA A 146 -19.01 0.10 12.64
C ALA A 146 -17.75 0.20 13.51
N GLU A 147 -17.06 -0.92 13.74
CA GLU A 147 -15.80 -0.94 14.49
C GLU A 147 -14.72 -0.11 13.79
N LYS A 148 -14.56 -0.28 12.47
CA LYS A 148 -13.61 0.49 11.67
C LYS A 148 -13.90 1.99 11.73
N ALA A 149 -15.18 2.38 11.69
CA ALA A 149 -15.60 3.77 11.82
C ALA A 149 -15.25 4.32 13.22
N ARG A 150 -15.54 3.57 14.28
CA ARG A 150 -15.19 3.93 15.67
C ARG A 150 -13.69 4.16 15.84
N VAL A 151 -12.87 3.20 15.45
CA VAL A 151 -11.40 3.29 15.53
C VAL A 151 -10.88 4.48 14.70
N THR A 152 -11.46 4.72 13.53
CA THR A 152 -11.08 5.86 12.68
C THR A 152 -11.43 7.18 13.35
N GLN A 153 -12.58 7.27 14.00
CA GLN A 153 -13.02 8.45 14.74
C GLN A 153 -12.14 8.69 15.96
N GLU A 154 -11.83 7.67 16.76
CA GLU A 154 -10.89 7.77 17.90
C GLU A 154 -9.51 8.24 17.46
N LYS A 155 -8.95 7.66 16.38
CA LYS A 155 -7.68 8.12 15.82
C LYS A 155 -7.76 9.55 15.28
N ARG A 156 -8.92 10.00 14.84
CA ARG A 156 -9.13 11.38 14.38
C ARG A 156 -9.21 12.33 15.57
N THR A 157 -9.98 12.01 16.60
CA THR A 157 -10.08 12.84 17.81
C THR A 157 -8.74 12.99 18.49
N ILE A 158 -7.97 11.91 18.68
CA ILE A 158 -6.62 11.96 19.26
C ILE A 158 -5.68 12.86 18.43
N ARG A 159 -5.71 12.73 17.10
CA ARG A 159 -4.89 13.59 16.23
C ARG A 159 -5.33 15.05 16.29
N ASP A 160 -6.63 15.30 16.37
CA ASP A 160 -7.18 16.65 16.40
C ASP A 160 -6.96 17.31 17.77
N THR A 161 -7.02 16.57 18.88
CA THR A 161 -6.66 17.08 20.21
C THR A 161 -5.17 17.38 20.31
N ALA A 162 -4.29 16.47 19.88
CA ALA A 162 -2.85 16.71 19.92
C ALA A 162 -2.44 17.92 19.05
N LYS A 163 -3.12 18.12 17.91
CA LYS A 163 -2.93 19.32 17.08
C LYS A 163 -3.39 20.60 17.77
N ARG A 164 -4.51 20.56 18.52
CA ARG A 164 -5.00 21.70 19.30
C ARG A 164 -4.06 22.02 20.44
N GLU A 165 -3.67 21.03 21.24
CA GLU A 165 -2.73 21.19 22.36
C GLU A 165 -1.38 21.76 21.90
N GLU A 166 -0.83 21.27 20.79
CA GLU A 166 0.41 21.83 20.24
C GLU A 166 0.21 23.27 19.74
N ARG A 167 -0.93 23.58 19.11
CA ARG A 167 -1.25 24.94 18.68
C ARG A 167 -1.38 25.89 19.89
N ASP A 168 -2.07 25.48 20.94
CA ASP A 168 -2.28 26.27 22.15
C ASP A 168 -0.95 26.51 22.87
N ARG A 169 -0.11 25.47 22.99
CA ARG A 169 1.25 25.57 23.52
C ARG A 169 2.13 26.55 22.73
N LEU A 170 1.99 26.57 21.40
CA LEU A 170 2.69 27.53 20.56
C LEU A 170 2.12 28.94 20.72
N MET A 171 0.81 29.12 20.90
CA MET A 171 0.24 30.45 21.16
C MET A 171 0.75 31.09 22.46
N GLU A 172 1.04 30.29 23.48
CA GLU A 172 1.62 30.75 24.75
C GLU A 172 3.14 31.00 24.67
N LEU A 173 3.79 30.58 23.59
CA LEU A 173 5.24 30.71 23.43
C LEU A 173 5.64 32.18 23.28
N VAL A 174 6.56 32.64 24.13
CA VAL A 174 7.23 33.94 23.94
C VAL A 174 8.14 33.84 22.72
N VAL A 175 7.77 34.55 21.67
CA VAL A 175 8.50 34.52 20.39
C VAL A 175 9.73 35.40 20.46
N VAL A 176 10.87 34.87 20.04
CA VAL A 176 12.12 35.63 19.94
C VAL A 176 12.10 36.42 18.64
N VAL A 177 12.11 37.75 18.75
CA VAL A 177 12.03 38.66 17.60
C VAL A 177 13.42 39.16 17.17
N ASP A 178 14.36 39.28 18.11
CA ASP A 178 15.71 39.75 17.83
C ASP A 178 16.62 38.62 17.36
N LYS A 179 17.34 38.84 16.25
CA LYS A 179 18.33 37.91 15.70
C LYS A 179 19.54 37.72 16.63
N ALA A 180 19.87 38.71 17.46
CA ALA A 180 20.93 38.58 18.45
C ALA A 180 20.60 37.48 19.47
N ASP A 181 19.34 37.42 19.91
CA ASP A 181 18.84 36.44 20.87
C ASP A 181 18.74 35.02 20.29
N VAL A 182 18.52 34.90 18.97
CA VAL A 182 18.55 33.61 18.26
C VAL A 182 19.92 32.93 18.37
N ARG A 183 21.00 33.73 18.39
CA ARG A 183 22.40 33.24 18.47
C ARG A 183 22.94 33.19 19.91
N ALA A 184 22.13 33.52 20.90
CA ALA A 184 22.55 33.52 22.29
C ALA A 184 22.92 32.10 22.76
N PRO A 185 23.92 31.95 23.67
CA PRO A 185 24.36 30.65 24.16
C PRO A 185 23.25 29.85 24.88
N GLY A 186 22.22 30.53 25.41
CA GLY A 186 21.04 29.91 26.04
C GLY A 186 20.01 29.33 25.06
N MET A 187 20.21 29.51 23.75
CA MET A 187 19.33 29.01 22.71
C MET A 187 19.69 27.56 22.34
N THR A 188 18.82 26.62 22.69
CA THR A 188 19.04 25.19 22.43
C THR A 188 18.35 24.76 21.14
N LYS A 189 18.78 23.63 20.56
CA LYS A 189 18.12 23.05 19.37
C LYS A 189 16.61 22.89 19.57
N LYS A 190 16.18 22.49 20.76
CA LYS A 190 14.76 22.33 21.10
C LYS A 190 14.00 23.65 21.05
N LYS A 191 14.56 24.71 21.66
CA LYS A 191 13.96 26.06 21.63
C LYS A 191 13.87 26.62 20.20
N LEU A 192 14.91 26.44 19.39
CA LEU A 192 14.90 26.84 17.97
C LEU A 192 13.80 26.13 17.19
N CYS A 193 13.62 24.82 17.42
CA CYS A 193 12.55 24.07 16.78
C CYS A 193 11.15 24.55 17.22
N GLU A 194 10.96 24.88 18.50
CA GLU A 194 9.70 25.42 19.02
C GLU A 194 9.37 26.79 18.39
N GLN A 195 10.36 27.68 18.27
CA GLN A 195 10.21 28.98 17.60
C GLN A 195 9.87 28.80 16.10
N LEU A 196 10.58 27.93 15.39
CA LEU A 196 10.27 27.64 13.98
C LEU A 196 8.90 26.98 13.78
N ASN A 197 8.47 26.12 14.71
CA ASN A 197 7.13 25.54 14.70
C ASN A 197 6.06 26.61 14.89
N TRP A 198 6.31 27.63 15.72
CA TRP A 198 5.42 28.78 15.83
C TRP A 198 5.23 29.50 14.49
N HIS A 199 6.33 29.82 13.79
CA HIS A 199 6.26 30.43 12.45
C HIS A 199 5.51 29.53 11.45
N LYS A 200 5.70 28.22 11.53
CA LYS A 200 5.07 27.25 10.62
C LYS A 200 3.58 27.04 10.89
N VAL A 201 3.17 26.97 12.16
CA VAL A 201 1.81 26.55 12.57
C VAL A 201 0.90 27.75 12.86
N ILE A 202 1.42 28.80 13.50
CA ILE A 202 0.64 29.98 13.89
C ILE A 202 0.65 31.02 12.77
N ARG A 203 1.82 31.32 12.18
CA ARG A 203 1.93 32.23 11.02
C ARG A 203 1.68 31.56 9.67
N GLU A 204 1.55 30.23 9.66
CA GLU A 204 1.37 29.44 8.43
C GLU A 204 2.47 29.69 7.37
N ASP A 205 3.71 29.96 7.80
CA ASP A 205 4.84 30.18 6.88
C ASP A 205 5.22 28.87 6.17
N LYS A 206 4.76 28.74 4.92
CA LYS A 206 5.02 27.57 4.05
C LYS A 206 6.49 27.40 3.67
N LYS A 207 7.34 28.41 3.88
CA LYS A 207 8.78 28.34 3.58
C LYS A 207 9.57 27.68 4.71
N VAL A 208 8.98 27.43 5.88
CA VAL A 208 9.64 26.71 6.98
C VAL A 208 9.63 25.19 6.68
N PRO A 209 10.80 24.55 6.48
CA PRO A 209 10.87 23.15 6.12
C PRO A 209 10.62 22.21 7.32
N ALA A 210 10.65 20.90 7.07
CA ALA A 210 10.60 19.91 8.16
C ALA A 210 11.91 19.91 8.98
N LEU A 211 11.82 20.16 10.28
CA LEU A 211 12.96 20.48 11.14
C LEU A 211 13.84 19.28 11.52
N SER A 212 13.40 18.04 11.27
CA SER A 212 14.03 16.81 11.78
C SER A 212 15.45 16.57 11.25
N LYS A 213 15.79 17.11 10.08
CA LYS A 213 17.08 16.90 9.41
C LYS A 213 18.12 18.00 9.69
N PHE A 214 17.74 19.08 10.35
CA PHE A 214 18.61 20.24 10.52
C PHE A 214 19.43 20.16 11.81
N ASN A 215 20.70 20.58 11.71
CA ASN A 215 21.57 20.80 12.86
C ASN A 215 21.26 22.18 13.49
N LYS A 216 21.89 22.48 14.64
CA LYS A 216 21.61 23.72 15.37
C LYS A 216 21.86 24.98 14.53
N ALA A 217 23.04 25.07 13.89
CA ALA A 217 23.43 26.22 13.08
C ALA A 217 22.46 26.46 11.90
N ALA A 218 22.00 25.41 11.23
CA ALA A 218 21.03 25.54 10.15
C ALA A 218 19.65 25.99 10.65
N LEU A 219 19.24 25.57 11.86
CA LEU A 219 18.00 26.05 12.49
C LEU A 219 18.07 27.54 12.88
N GLU A 220 19.24 28.01 13.34
CA GLU A 220 19.47 29.43 13.61
C GLU A 220 19.31 30.27 12.33
N GLY A 221 19.91 29.81 11.21
CA GLY A 221 19.76 30.45 9.91
C GLY A 221 18.30 30.52 9.44
N LEU A 222 17.58 29.38 9.51
CA LEU A 222 16.17 29.31 9.12
C LEU A 222 15.28 30.23 9.97
N LEU A 223 15.57 30.38 11.27
CA LEU A 223 14.81 31.27 12.14
C LEU A 223 15.08 32.74 11.81
N CYS A 224 16.33 33.11 11.56
CA CYS A 224 16.66 34.45 11.07
C CYS A 224 15.95 34.78 9.76
N ASP A 225 15.92 33.86 8.80
CA ASP A 225 15.21 34.06 7.52
C ASP A 225 13.69 34.18 7.73
N ALA A 226 13.12 33.45 8.70
CA ALA A 226 11.70 33.55 9.05
C ALA A 226 11.34 34.88 9.74
N LEU A 227 12.27 35.42 10.52
CA LEU A 227 12.17 36.75 11.13
C LEU A 227 12.29 37.87 10.09
N ASP A 228 13.15 37.72 9.08
CA ASP A 228 13.22 38.67 7.96
C ASP A 228 11.90 38.73 7.19
N ARG A 229 11.23 37.59 7.01
CA ARG A 229 9.87 37.50 6.45
C ARG A 229 8.77 37.99 7.41
N MET A 230 9.10 38.32 8.66
CA MET A 230 8.18 38.94 9.61
C MET A 230 8.21 40.47 9.56
N ALA A 231 9.38 41.03 9.23
CA ALA A 231 9.61 42.46 9.21
C ALA A 231 9.18 43.15 7.89
N MET A 232 8.85 42.36 6.86
CA MET A 232 8.18 42.82 5.63
C MET A 232 6.67 42.61 5.72
#